data_AF-A0A417YDH7-F1
#
_entry.id   AF-A0A417YDH7-F1
#
_cell.length_a   1.000
_cell.length_b   1.000
_cell.length_c   1.000
_cell.angle_alpha   90.00
_cell.angle_beta   90.00
_cell.angle_gamma   90.00
#
_symmetry.space_group_name_H-M   'P 1'
#
loop_
_entity.id
_entity.type
_entity.pdbx_description
1 polymer ?
#
loop_
_entity_poly.entity_id
_entity_poly.type
_entity_poly.pdbx_seq_one_letter_code
_entity_poly.pdbx_strand_id
1 'polypeptide(L)'
;MFKRIFLLTLTSILCLFLLIACGGGGANIAIGPPASETNAVSKLILDAYGIEDSDYSAYQEGFGDAADGVQDGNIDVSIGILGLPAGNIESLQASVGDVKMIGLSDDAIAYMEENSGYMRYTIPQDTYDFMDEDIETVTAFAVLVANTDSIDEELGYELAKSMVENANENTHAQSVHMTLENALQGAEGLPIHPGAKRYYEEQGLAVDNEVAVLGATERKNDLILGTGSQGGTYYPLGGEIATIWNKNIEGLNVTNTETGASIENLASIRDGNMDLGMTVHVPALDAVHGEGDFAENEVTNAAFIGHIYPEVVQIVTRENTDITSLDDLE
;
A
#
# COMPACT_ATOMS: atom_id res chain seq x y z
N MET A 1 -56.33 -38.92 4.07
CA MET A 1 -55.94 -38.13 5.25
C MET A 1 -54.65 -37.40 4.86
N PHE A 2 -54.79 -36.13 4.49
CA PHE A 2 -53.70 -35.27 4.00
C PHE A 2 -52.72 -34.93 5.13
N LYS A 3 -51.40 -34.97 4.88
CA LYS A 3 -50.44 -34.14 5.61
C LYS A 3 -49.53 -33.42 4.62
N ARG A 4 -49.61 -32.08 4.69
CA ARG A 4 -48.94 -31.09 3.85
C ARG A 4 -47.44 -31.06 4.14
N ILE A 5 -46.65 -30.98 3.08
CA ILE A 5 -45.24 -30.59 3.09
C ILE A 5 -45.22 -29.05 3.04
N PHE A 6 -44.60 -28.41 4.04
CA PHE A 6 -44.38 -26.97 4.05
C PHE A 6 -43.04 -26.68 3.37
N LEU A 7 -43.10 -25.90 2.29
CA LEU A 7 -41.97 -25.34 1.59
C LEU A 7 -41.57 -24.05 2.32
N LEU A 8 -40.40 -23.99 2.94
CA LEU A 8 -39.83 -22.73 3.43
C LEU A 8 -38.91 -22.18 2.34
N THR A 9 -39.29 -21.01 1.82
CA THR A 9 -38.50 -20.14 0.96
C THR A 9 -37.31 -19.58 1.73
N LEU A 10 -36.10 -19.91 1.28
CA LEU A 10 -34.86 -19.31 1.73
C LEU A 10 -34.78 -17.88 1.17
N THR A 11 -34.90 -16.88 2.03
CA THR A 11 -34.67 -15.48 1.66
C THR A 11 -33.26 -15.16 2.13
N SER A 12 -32.35 -14.91 1.19
CA SER A 12 -30.94 -14.62 1.46
C SER A 12 -30.83 -13.26 2.15
N ILE A 13 -30.45 -13.26 3.43
CA ILE A 13 -30.03 -12.05 4.14
C ILE A 13 -28.53 -11.93 3.91
N LEU A 14 -28.15 -10.90 3.15
CA LEU A 14 -26.78 -10.43 3.02
C LEU A 14 -26.36 -9.89 4.40
N CYS A 15 -25.67 -10.71 5.20
CA CYS A 15 -25.02 -10.25 6.42
C CYS A 15 -23.79 -9.44 6.00
N LEU A 16 -23.93 -8.11 6.07
CA LEU A 16 -22.83 -7.18 6.22
C LEU A 16 -22.10 -7.56 7.52
N PHE A 17 -20.92 -8.14 7.42
CA PHE A 17 -20.07 -8.39 8.58
C PHE A 17 -19.48 -7.05 9.03
N LEU A 18 -20.22 -6.31 9.86
CA LEU A 18 -19.56 -5.41 10.81
C LEU A 18 -18.87 -6.32 11.83
N LEU A 19 -17.55 -6.46 11.72
CA LEU A 19 -16.72 -6.98 12.80
C LEU A 19 -16.78 -5.95 13.94
N ILE A 20 -17.70 -6.16 14.87
CA ILE A 20 -17.72 -5.44 16.14
C ILE A 20 -16.45 -5.83 16.87
N ALA A 21 -15.51 -4.88 17.00
CA ALA A 21 -14.37 -4.98 17.88
C ALA A 21 -14.84 -5.46 19.26
N CYS A 22 -14.40 -6.64 19.67
CA CYS A 22 -14.69 -7.14 21.01
C CYS A 22 -13.70 -6.44 21.94
N GLY A 23 -14.19 -5.38 22.60
CA GLY A 23 -13.37 -4.41 23.32
C GLY A 23 -12.44 -4.99 24.39
N GLY A 24 -11.15 -4.67 24.24
CA GLY A 24 -10.27 -4.34 25.36
C GLY A 24 -10.52 -2.89 25.79
N GLY A 25 -10.22 -2.55 27.04
CA GLY A 25 -10.48 -1.22 27.62
C GLY A 25 -9.58 -0.09 27.12
N GLY A 26 -8.84 -0.27 26.03
CA GLY A 26 -7.92 0.72 25.46
C GLY A 26 -8.42 1.37 24.18
N ALA A 27 -7.52 2.09 23.51
CA ALA A 27 -7.83 2.93 22.36
C ALA A 27 -8.40 2.16 21.16
N ASN A 28 -9.21 2.83 20.36
CA ASN A 28 -9.67 2.35 19.07
C ASN A 28 -8.62 2.73 18.01
N ILE A 29 -7.97 1.74 17.40
CA ILE A 29 -6.85 1.98 16.49
C ILE A 29 -7.18 1.46 15.09
N ALA A 30 -7.17 2.33 14.09
CA ALA A 30 -7.15 1.92 12.69
C ALA A 30 -5.75 1.42 12.33
N ILE A 31 -5.66 0.12 12.06
CA ILE A 31 -4.42 -0.57 11.69
C ILE A 31 -4.37 -0.96 10.22
N GLY A 32 -5.37 -0.56 9.42
CA GLY A 32 -5.46 -0.87 7.99
C GLY A 32 -6.07 -2.22 7.64
N PRO A 33 -6.44 -2.44 6.36
CA PRO A 33 -7.17 -3.63 5.92
C PRO A 33 -6.45 -4.94 6.19
N PRO A 34 -7.16 -6.08 6.31
CA PRO A 34 -6.53 -7.39 6.31
C PRO A 34 -5.70 -7.58 5.04
N ALA A 35 -4.57 -8.30 5.13
CA ALA A 35 -3.65 -8.51 4.00
C ALA A 35 -3.22 -7.18 3.33
N SER A 36 -2.85 -6.20 4.15
CA SER A 36 -2.22 -4.95 3.73
C SER A 36 -0.91 -4.75 4.45
N GLU A 37 0.02 -4.03 3.82
CA GLU A 37 1.26 -3.63 4.50
C GLU A 37 0.99 -2.70 5.69
N THR A 38 -0.07 -1.89 5.61
CA THR A 38 -0.49 -1.04 6.73
C THR A 38 -0.78 -1.89 7.97
N ASN A 39 -1.40 -3.06 7.80
CA ASN A 39 -1.67 -3.98 8.91
C ASN A 39 -0.41 -4.57 9.51
N ALA A 40 0.51 -5.04 8.66
CA ALA A 40 1.77 -5.60 9.11
C ALA A 40 2.62 -4.56 9.86
N VAL A 41 2.81 -3.37 9.28
CA VAL A 41 3.62 -2.31 9.90
C VAL A 41 2.97 -1.75 11.17
N SER A 42 1.63 -1.62 11.21
CA SER A 42 0.94 -1.15 12.42
C SER A 42 1.17 -2.08 13.60
N LYS A 43 1.10 -3.41 13.38
CA LYS A 43 1.38 -4.39 14.42
C LYS A 43 2.84 -4.37 14.87
N LEU A 44 3.77 -4.22 13.92
CA LEU A 44 5.20 -4.12 14.24
C LEU A 44 5.49 -2.86 15.08
N ILE A 45 4.85 -1.74 14.76
CA ILE A 45 4.95 -0.50 15.54
C ILE A 45 4.39 -0.72 16.94
N LEU A 46 3.18 -1.26 17.08
CA LEU A 46 2.56 -1.49 18.39
C LEU A 46 3.39 -2.45 19.26
N ASP A 47 3.93 -3.52 18.67
CA ASP A 47 4.85 -4.46 19.33
C ASP A 47 6.15 -3.77 19.79
N ALA A 48 6.67 -2.81 19.03
CA ALA A 48 7.84 -2.02 19.42
C ALA A 48 7.60 -1.16 20.68
N TYR A 49 6.34 -0.84 20.96
CA TYR A 49 5.89 -0.15 22.17
C TYR A 49 5.39 -1.12 23.26
N GLY A 50 5.44 -2.43 23.03
CA GLY A 50 4.96 -3.44 23.98
C GLY A 50 3.44 -3.54 24.08
N ILE A 51 2.71 -2.98 23.11
CA ILE A 51 1.24 -3.00 23.06
C ILE A 51 0.78 -4.28 22.37
N GLU A 52 0.10 -5.16 23.11
CA GLU A 52 -0.41 -6.42 22.59
C GLU A 52 -1.79 -6.22 21.92
N ASP A 53 -2.18 -7.15 21.04
CA ASP A 53 -3.51 -7.15 20.38
C ASP A 53 -4.70 -7.13 21.36
N SER A 54 -4.49 -7.48 22.63
CA SER A 54 -5.52 -7.40 23.68
C SER A 54 -5.70 -6.01 24.29
N ASP A 55 -4.75 -5.10 24.07
CA ASP A 55 -4.68 -3.80 24.74
C ASP A 55 -5.48 -2.72 23.99
N TYR A 56 -5.81 -2.95 22.72
CA TYR A 56 -6.55 -2.01 21.88
C TYR A 56 -7.71 -2.66 21.13
N SER A 57 -8.63 -1.83 20.65
CA SER A 57 -9.68 -2.27 19.73
C SER A 57 -9.23 -2.01 18.30
N ALA A 58 -8.91 -3.07 17.56
CA ALA A 58 -8.44 -2.99 16.19
C ALA A 58 -9.56 -2.68 15.18
N TYR A 59 -9.37 -1.66 14.36
CA TYR A 59 -10.19 -1.31 13.20
C TYR A 59 -9.37 -1.61 11.93
N GLN A 60 -9.87 -2.50 11.09
CA GLN A 60 -9.15 -2.98 9.89
C GLN A 60 -9.76 -2.38 8.62
N GLU A 61 -9.79 -1.05 8.59
CA GLU A 61 -10.49 -0.26 7.59
C GLU A 61 -9.52 0.32 6.55
N GLY A 62 -10.04 0.68 5.37
CA GLY A 62 -9.28 1.44 4.38
C GLY A 62 -9.02 2.89 4.85
N PHE A 63 -8.12 3.60 4.18
CA PHE A 63 -7.69 4.94 4.60
C PHE A 63 -8.80 6.00 4.66
N GLY A 64 -9.83 5.85 3.81
CA GLY A 64 -11.01 6.74 3.82
C GLY A 64 -11.89 6.49 5.04
N ASP A 65 -12.28 5.22 5.25
CA ASP A 65 -13.10 4.79 6.39
C ASP A 65 -12.39 5.04 7.73
N ALA A 66 -11.06 4.88 7.78
CA ALA A 66 -10.26 5.22 8.95
C ALA A 66 -10.29 6.73 9.26
N ALA A 67 -10.15 7.59 8.24
CA ALA A 67 -10.26 9.04 8.41
C ALA A 67 -11.67 9.45 8.88
N ASP A 68 -12.73 8.87 8.31
CA ASP A 68 -14.11 9.08 8.76
C ASP A 68 -14.31 8.63 10.23
N GLY A 69 -13.72 7.50 10.60
CA GLY A 69 -13.73 7.00 11.98
C GLY A 69 -13.06 7.95 12.97
N VAL A 70 -11.92 8.54 12.60
CA VAL A 70 -11.22 9.55 13.42
C VAL A 70 -12.05 10.84 13.49
N GLN A 71 -12.61 11.28 12.37
CA GLN A 71 -13.49 12.45 12.31
C GLN A 71 -14.67 12.33 13.27
N ASP A 72 -15.33 11.16 13.26
CA ASP A 72 -16.51 10.87 14.06
C ASP A 72 -16.19 10.55 15.54
N GLY A 73 -14.92 10.38 15.89
CA GLY A 73 -14.46 10.01 17.23
C GLY A 73 -14.71 8.55 17.59
N ASN A 74 -14.87 7.68 16.59
CA ASN A 74 -14.96 6.24 16.76
C ASN A 74 -13.59 5.55 16.72
N ILE A 75 -12.58 6.25 16.19
CA ILE A 75 -11.19 5.81 16.10
C ILE A 75 -10.33 6.89 16.77
N ASP A 76 -9.52 6.50 17.74
CA ASP A 76 -8.66 7.39 18.51
C ASP A 76 -7.33 7.63 17.81
N VAL A 77 -6.77 6.59 17.17
CA VAL A 77 -5.51 6.66 16.42
C VAL A 77 -5.67 5.97 15.07
N SER A 78 -5.16 6.58 14.00
CA SER A 78 -5.02 5.92 12.71
C SER A 78 -3.55 5.82 12.33
N ILE A 79 -3.09 4.60 12.07
CA ILE A 79 -1.75 4.31 11.56
C ILE A 79 -1.88 4.02 10.07
N GLY A 80 -1.02 4.63 9.25
CA GLY A 80 -1.03 4.46 7.81
C GLY A 80 0.37 4.52 7.21
N ILE A 81 0.57 3.84 6.08
CA ILE A 81 1.78 3.98 5.26
C ILE A 81 1.35 4.54 3.90
N LEU A 82 1.77 5.77 3.61
CA LEU A 82 1.20 6.63 2.56
C LEU A 82 2.27 7.54 1.94
N GLY A 83 1.95 8.17 0.81
CA GLY A 83 2.78 9.24 0.24
C GLY A 83 2.68 10.55 1.04
N LEU A 84 3.63 11.46 0.83
CA LEU A 84 3.65 12.78 1.47
C LEU A 84 3.46 13.92 0.47
N PRO A 85 2.51 14.86 0.70
CA PRO A 85 1.40 14.76 1.63
C PRO A 85 0.36 13.71 1.18
N ALA A 86 -0.46 13.24 2.12
CA ALA A 86 -1.57 12.34 1.90
C ALA A 86 -2.91 13.10 1.95
N GLY A 87 -3.68 13.03 0.86
CA GLY A 87 -4.91 13.81 0.70
C GLY A 87 -6.01 13.48 1.72
N ASN A 88 -6.03 12.26 2.28
CA ASN A 88 -6.97 11.90 3.34
C ASN A 88 -6.66 12.59 4.68
N ILE A 89 -5.38 12.78 5.01
CA ILE A 89 -4.95 13.51 6.21
C ILE A 89 -5.25 15.00 6.05
N GLU A 90 -4.99 15.57 4.86
CA GLU A 90 -5.37 16.96 4.56
C GLU A 90 -6.89 17.16 4.66
N SER A 91 -7.67 16.21 4.11
CA SER A 91 -9.13 16.26 4.17
C SER A 91 -9.65 16.13 5.59
N LEU A 92 -9.07 15.23 6.40
CA LEU A 92 -9.39 15.10 7.82
C LEU A 92 -9.12 16.41 8.55
N GLN A 93 -7.93 17.00 8.38
CA GLN A 93 -7.60 18.28 9.01
C GLN A 93 -8.56 19.40 8.57
N ALA A 94 -8.92 19.46 7.29
CA ALA A 94 -9.90 20.44 6.80
C ALA A 94 -11.28 20.26 7.44
N SER A 95 -11.66 19.03 7.79
CA SER A 95 -12.94 18.69 8.42
C SER A 95 -12.97 18.98 9.93
N VAL A 96 -11.95 18.56 10.68
CA VAL A 96 -11.96 18.63 12.15
C VAL A 96 -11.17 19.80 12.74
N GLY A 97 -10.13 20.26 12.04
CA GLY A 97 -9.30 21.40 12.43
C GLY A 97 -8.35 21.15 13.61
N ASP A 98 -8.31 19.93 14.14
CA ASP A 98 -7.56 19.54 15.34
C ASP A 98 -6.81 18.20 15.15
N VAL A 99 -6.35 17.89 13.94
CA VAL A 99 -5.49 16.72 13.69
C VAL A 99 -4.12 16.94 14.27
N LYS A 100 -3.57 15.88 14.87
CA LYS A 100 -2.19 15.81 15.34
C LYS A 100 -1.47 14.62 14.74
N MET A 101 -0.22 14.81 14.35
CA MET A 101 0.67 13.73 13.92
C MET A 101 1.53 13.25 15.10
N ILE A 102 1.64 11.93 15.27
CA ILE A 102 2.45 11.27 16.29
C ILE A 102 3.72 10.72 15.63
N GLY A 103 4.88 11.03 16.21
CA GLY A 103 6.16 10.45 15.81
C GLY A 103 6.48 9.16 16.56
N LEU A 104 7.41 8.39 15.99
CA LEU A 104 7.98 7.20 16.61
C LEU A 104 9.18 7.58 17.50
N SER A 105 9.39 6.82 18.57
CA SER A 105 10.56 6.94 19.43
C SER A 105 11.81 6.39 18.74
N ASP A 106 12.99 6.86 19.16
CA ASP A 106 14.26 6.33 18.65
C ASP A 106 14.39 4.81 18.85
N ASP A 107 13.88 4.31 19.99
CA ASP A 107 13.91 2.88 20.33
C ASP A 107 12.97 2.08 19.41
N ALA A 108 11.77 2.60 19.12
CA ALA A 108 10.84 1.96 18.19
C ALA A 108 11.39 1.94 16.76
N ILE A 109 11.98 3.05 16.30
CA ILE A 109 12.62 3.12 14.98
C ILE A 109 13.78 2.11 14.90
N ALA A 110 14.65 2.05 15.92
CA ALA A 110 15.76 1.10 15.95
C ALA A 110 15.28 -0.36 15.94
N TYR A 111 14.21 -0.67 16.67
CA TYR A 111 13.59 -1.99 16.63
C TYR A 111 13.07 -2.34 15.23
N MET A 112 12.41 -1.40 14.56
CA MET A 112 11.92 -1.61 13.19
C MET A 112 13.08 -1.81 12.20
N GLU A 113 14.14 -1.00 12.26
CA GLU A 113 15.31 -1.15 11.38
C GLU A 113 16.04 -2.50 11.58
N GLU A 114 16.06 -3.04 12.80
CA GLU A 114 16.69 -4.34 13.09
C GLU A 114 15.84 -5.54 12.66
N ASN A 115 14.50 -5.41 12.70
CA ASN A 115 13.57 -6.53 12.54
C ASN A 115 12.74 -6.49 11.26
N SER A 116 13.03 -5.56 10.34
CA SER A 116 12.26 -5.39 9.09
C SER A 116 13.11 -4.79 7.96
N GLY A 117 12.46 -4.39 6.86
CA GLY A 117 13.05 -3.61 5.78
C GLY A 117 12.76 -2.10 5.84
N TYR A 118 12.21 -1.60 6.95
CA TYR A 118 11.92 -0.19 7.15
C TYR A 118 13.17 0.60 7.50
N MET A 119 13.23 1.85 7.04
CA MET A 119 14.34 2.77 7.32
C MET A 119 13.84 4.00 8.04
N ARG A 120 14.65 4.59 8.93
CA ARG A 120 14.34 5.88 9.55
C ARG A 120 14.03 6.94 8.50
N TYR A 121 13.02 7.75 8.78
CA TYR A 121 12.65 8.91 7.99
C TYR A 121 12.19 10.07 8.89
N THR A 122 12.43 11.29 8.44
CA THR A 122 11.94 12.51 9.09
C THR A 122 10.92 13.15 8.17
N ILE A 123 9.66 13.22 8.59
CA ILE A 123 8.62 14.02 7.92
C ILE A 123 8.91 15.48 8.22
N PRO A 124 9.25 16.31 7.22
CA PRO A 124 9.50 17.73 7.43
C PRO A 124 8.28 18.45 8.00
N GLN A 125 8.47 19.41 8.90
CA GLN A 125 7.40 20.22 9.50
C GLN A 125 6.51 20.92 8.47
N ASP A 126 7.03 21.21 7.28
CA ASP A 126 6.30 21.90 6.21
C ASP A 126 5.48 20.96 5.32
N THR A 127 5.40 19.68 5.67
CA THR A 127 4.60 18.68 4.95
C THR A 127 3.10 18.94 5.08
N TYR A 128 2.63 19.31 6.28
CA TYR A 128 1.23 19.63 6.55
C TYR A 128 1.11 20.95 7.32
N ASP A 129 0.10 21.75 7.00
CA ASP A 129 -0.11 23.08 7.62
C ASP A 129 -0.31 23.05 9.15
N PHE A 130 -0.69 21.90 9.72
CA PHE A 130 -0.91 21.73 11.16
C PHE A 130 0.32 21.23 11.93
N MET A 131 1.41 20.91 11.24
CA MET A 131 2.65 20.48 11.88
C MET A 131 3.46 21.68 12.37
N ASP A 132 3.88 21.61 13.63
CA ASP A 132 4.71 22.65 14.28
C ASP A 132 6.19 22.22 14.45
N GLU A 133 6.51 20.96 14.12
CA GLU A 133 7.85 20.38 14.21
C GLU A 133 8.02 19.22 13.21
N ASP A 134 9.28 18.84 12.97
CA ASP A 134 9.62 17.65 12.19
C ASP A 134 9.19 16.39 12.98
N ILE A 135 8.71 15.36 12.28
CA ILE A 135 8.26 14.11 12.90
C ILE A 135 9.16 12.95 12.48
N GLU A 136 9.78 12.30 13.45
CA GLU A 136 10.56 11.07 13.22
C GLU A 136 9.62 9.87 13.04
N THR A 137 9.91 9.04 12.04
CA THR A 137 9.11 7.87 11.67
C THR A 137 9.97 6.90 10.86
N VAL A 138 9.34 5.95 10.16
CA VAL A 138 9.97 5.08 9.19
C VAL A 138 9.37 5.20 7.78
N THR A 139 10.15 4.79 6.79
CA THR A 139 9.76 4.73 5.38
C THR A 139 10.14 3.40 4.74
N ALA A 140 9.45 3.10 3.65
CA ALA A 140 9.76 2.05 2.69
C ALA A 140 9.56 2.61 1.27
N PHE A 141 9.72 1.78 0.24
CA PHE A 141 9.42 2.17 -1.14
C PHE A 141 8.15 1.50 -1.64
N ALA A 142 7.26 2.28 -2.23
CA ALA A 142 6.20 1.78 -3.09
C ALA A 142 6.77 1.47 -4.49
N VAL A 143 6.51 0.26 -4.97
CA VAL A 143 7.02 -0.27 -6.23
C VAL A 143 5.86 -0.84 -7.05
N LEU A 144 6.05 -0.86 -8.37
CA LEU A 144 5.15 -1.52 -9.30
C LEU A 144 5.72 -2.90 -9.67
N VAL A 145 4.89 -3.93 -9.53
CA VAL A 145 5.20 -5.30 -9.97
C VAL A 145 4.26 -5.74 -11.09
N ALA A 146 4.77 -6.58 -11.98
CA ALA A 146 4.07 -7.16 -13.13
C ALA A 146 3.96 -8.67 -13.01
N ASN A 147 2.83 -9.21 -13.47
CA ASN A 147 2.62 -10.64 -13.61
C ASN A 147 3.35 -11.16 -14.87
N THR A 148 4.39 -11.98 -14.67
CA THR A 148 5.26 -12.51 -15.74
C THR A 148 4.57 -13.49 -16.68
N ASP A 149 3.40 -14.01 -16.31
CA ASP A 149 2.59 -14.89 -17.16
C ASP A 149 1.68 -14.10 -18.11
N SER A 150 1.48 -12.80 -17.86
CA SER A 150 0.55 -11.94 -18.61
C SER A 150 1.21 -10.78 -19.35
N ILE A 151 2.36 -10.32 -18.88
CA ILE A 151 3.09 -9.17 -19.44
C ILE A 151 4.32 -9.69 -20.18
N ASP A 152 4.36 -9.45 -21.48
CA ASP A 152 5.49 -9.81 -22.32
C ASP A 152 6.62 -8.76 -22.23
N GLU A 153 7.79 -9.11 -22.77
CA GLU A 153 8.99 -8.26 -22.69
C GLU A 153 8.74 -6.84 -23.20
N GLU A 154 8.06 -6.71 -24.34
CA GLU A 154 7.83 -5.40 -24.96
C GLU A 154 6.87 -4.55 -24.15
N LEU A 155 5.79 -5.13 -23.64
CA LEU A 155 4.87 -4.40 -22.79
C LEU A 155 5.54 -3.96 -21.49
N GLY A 156 6.33 -4.82 -20.84
CA GLY A 156 7.08 -4.41 -19.64
C GLY A 156 8.10 -3.29 -19.90
N TYR A 157 8.70 -3.25 -21.11
CA TYR A 157 9.55 -2.13 -21.52
C TYR A 157 8.74 -0.83 -21.65
N GLU A 158 7.58 -0.87 -22.30
CA GLU A 158 6.73 0.31 -22.49
C GLU A 158 6.15 0.84 -21.17
N LEU A 159 5.78 -0.05 -20.24
CA LEU A 159 5.30 0.32 -18.92
C LEU A 159 6.38 1.06 -18.12
N ALA A 160 7.58 0.47 -18.00
CA ALA A 160 8.72 1.08 -17.30
C ALA A 160 9.12 2.42 -17.93
N LYS A 161 9.15 2.47 -19.27
CA LYS A 161 9.42 3.68 -20.03
C LYS A 161 8.41 4.78 -19.74
N SER A 162 7.12 4.46 -19.82
CA SER A 162 6.06 5.45 -19.66
C SER A 162 5.98 5.97 -18.22
N MET A 163 6.28 5.14 -17.22
CA MET A 163 6.38 5.59 -15.82
C MET A 163 7.38 6.75 -15.66
N VAL A 164 8.51 6.71 -16.37
CA VAL A 164 9.55 7.75 -16.27
C VAL A 164 9.28 8.90 -17.25
N GLU A 165 9.04 8.60 -18.53
CA GLU A 165 8.96 9.61 -19.59
C GLU A 165 7.66 10.41 -19.57
N ASN A 166 6.57 9.84 -19.03
CA ASN A 166 5.26 10.49 -18.94
C ASN A 166 4.86 10.88 -17.51
N ALA A 167 5.75 10.75 -16.52
CA ALA A 167 5.47 11.10 -15.12
C ALA A 167 4.91 12.51 -14.95
N ASN A 168 5.39 13.46 -15.76
CA ASN A 168 4.98 14.86 -15.73
C ASN A 168 3.54 15.11 -16.22
N GLU A 169 2.89 14.13 -16.83
CA GLU A 169 1.46 14.20 -17.18
C GLU A 169 0.55 13.87 -15.99
N ASN A 170 1.11 13.26 -14.93
CA ASN A 170 0.39 12.86 -13.74
C ASN A 170 0.37 14.03 -12.73
N THR A 171 -0.82 14.41 -12.32
CA THR A 171 -1.09 15.52 -11.40
C THR A 171 -1.03 15.14 -9.93
N HIS A 172 -0.96 13.84 -9.62
CA HIS A 172 -0.82 13.35 -8.26
C HIS A 172 0.53 13.78 -7.66
N ALA A 173 0.55 14.24 -6.39
CA ALA A 173 1.76 14.78 -5.74
C ALA A 173 2.97 13.84 -5.80
N GLN A 174 2.73 12.52 -5.67
CA GLN A 174 3.77 11.51 -5.68
C GLN A 174 4.41 11.27 -7.06
N SER A 175 3.84 11.77 -8.15
CA SER A 175 4.38 11.53 -9.51
C SER A 175 5.77 12.11 -9.71
N VAL A 176 6.14 13.10 -8.91
CA VAL A 176 7.48 13.72 -8.91
C VAL A 176 8.59 12.74 -8.55
N HIS A 177 8.25 11.60 -7.93
CA HIS A 177 9.21 10.56 -7.56
C HIS A 177 9.44 9.52 -8.66
N MET A 178 8.58 9.45 -9.69
CA MET A 178 8.71 8.56 -10.84
C MET A 178 9.73 9.12 -11.84
N THR A 179 11.00 9.14 -11.44
CA THR A 179 12.11 9.67 -12.22
C THR A 179 13.11 8.57 -12.55
N LEU A 180 13.97 8.82 -13.54
CA LEU A 180 15.05 7.90 -13.86
C LEU A 180 16.02 7.71 -12.68
N GLU A 181 16.27 8.76 -11.89
CA GLU A 181 17.15 8.72 -10.72
C GLU A 181 16.63 7.75 -9.65
N ASN A 182 15.32 7.71 -9.44
CA ASN A 182 14.70 6.87 -8.42
C ASN A 182 14.26 5.51 -8.96
N ALA A 183 14.32 5.26 -10.27
CA ALA A 183 13.60 4.17 -10.94
C ALA A 183 13.84 2.76 -10.36
N LEU A 184 14.99 2.53 -9.74
CA LEU A 184 15.40 1.24 -9.15
C LEU A 184 15.33 1.21 -7.61
N GLN A 185 14.82 2.27 -6.96
CA GLN A 185 14.61 2.26 -5.51
C GLN A 185 13.59 1.18 -5.13
N GLY A 186 13.90 0.41 -4.09
CA GLY A 186 13.10 -0.75 -3.66
C GLY A 186 13.23 -1.98 -4.56
N ALA A 187 14.12 -2.00 -5.56
CA ALA A 187 14.30 -3.16 -6.42
C ALA A 187 15.21 -4.24 -5.80
N GLU A 188 16.02 -3.92 -4.79
CA GLU A 188 17.03 -4.85 -4.25
C GLU A 188 16.38 -6.17 -3.80
N GLY A 189 16.93 -7.30 -4.27
CA GLY A 189 16.41 -8.64 -3.99
C GLY A 189 15.20 -9.07 -4.85
N LEU A 190 14.54 -8.16 -5.56
CA LEU A 190 13.42 -8.51 -6.44
C LEU A 190 13.88 -8.93 -7.84
N PRO A 191 13.24 -9.93 -8.46
CA PRO A 191 13.45 -10.23 -9.87
C PRO A 191 12.91 -9.08 -10.73
N ILE A 192 13.70 -8.57 -11.66
CA ILE A 192 13.30 -7.49 -12.57
C ILE A 192 12.70 -8.05 -13.86
N HIS A 193 11.65 -7.41 -14.35
CA HIS A 193 11.08 -7.74 -15.64
C HIS A 193 12.09 -7.45 -16.76
N PRO A 194 12.33 -8.37 -17.73
CA PRO A 194 13.37 -8.18 -18.76
C PRO A 194 13.17 -6.92 -19.60
N GLY A 195 11.92 -6.56 -19.91
CA GLY A 195 11.59 -5.31 -20.59
C GLY A 195 11.96 -4.06 -19.79
N ALA A 196 11.67 -4.05 -18.49
CA ALA A 196 12.01 -2.92 -17.62
C ALA A 196 13.53 -2.78 -17.47
N LYS A 197 14.24 -3.90 -17.26
CA LYS A 197 15.71 -3.94 -17.26
C LYS A 197 16.29 -3.34 -18.54
N ARG A 198 15.78 -3.76 -19.70
CA ARG A 198 16.22 -3.24 -21.00
C ARG A 198 16.06 -1.73 -21.08
N TYR A 199 14.91 -1.18 -20.69
CA TYR A 199 14.69 0.26 -20.67
C TYR A 199 15.71 0.98 -19.77
N TYR A 200 15.88 0.53 -18.52
CA TYR A 200 16.77 1.18 -17.57
C TYR A 200 18.25 1.11 -17.98
N GLU A 201 18.70 -0.01 -18.54
CA GLU A 201 20.06 -0.16 -19.07
C GLU A 201 20.30 0.75 -20.29
N GLU A 202 19.31 0.93 -21.17
CA GLU A 202 19.38 1.89 -22.28
C GLU A 202 19.46 3.34 -21.80
N GLN A 203 18.85 3.65 -20.67
CA GLN A 203 18.98 4.95 -19.99
C GLN A 203 20.30 5.10 -19.21
N GLY A 204 21.17 4.08 -19.22
CA GLY A 204 22.50 4.12 -18.62
C GLY A 204 22.54 3.73 -17.14
N LEU A 205 21.46 3.15 -16.59
CA LEU A 205 21.46 2.60 -15.24
C LEU A 205 22.12 1.21 -15.24
N ALA A 206 22.85 0.91 -14.16
CA ALA A 206 23.28 -0.45 -13.88
C ALA A 206 22.12 -1.20 -13.19
N VAL A 207 21.76 -2.36 -13.71
CA VAL A 207 20.70 -3.21 -13.17
C VAL A 207 21.29 -4.57 -12.84
N ASP A 208 21.50 -4.86 -11.56
CA ASP A 208 22.14 -6.10 -11.10
C ASP A 208 21.13 -7.18 -10.65
N ASN A 209 19.84 -6.85 -10.68
CA ASN A 209 18.74 -7.75 -10.34
C ASN A 209 18.73 -9.03 -11.19
N GLU A 210 18.26 -10.13 -10.57
CA GLU A 210 17.89 -11.33 -11.30
C GLU A 210 16.82 -11.01 -12.34
N VAL A 211 16.96 -11.53 -13.56
CA VAL A 211 15.97 -11.31 -14.63
C VAL A 211 14.86 -12.33 -14.50
N ALA A 212 13.62 -11.85 -14.35
CA ALA A 212 12.45 -12.71 -14.26
C ALA A 212 12.25 -13.55 -15.52
N VAL A 213 11.82 -14.81 -15.35
CA VAL A 213 11.44 -15.68 -16.46
C VAL A 213 10.00 -15.38 -16.87
N LEU A 214 9.78 -15.06 -18.15
CA LEU A 214 8.44 -14.78 -18.66
C LEU A 214 7.70 -16.07 -19.04
N GLY A 215 6.45 -16.19 -18.56
CA GLY A 215 5.46 -17.14 -19.05
C GLY A 215 4.62 -16.57 -20.20
N ALA A 216 4.53 -15.23 -20.30
CA ALA A 216 3.81 -14.55 -21.37
C ALA A 216 4.47 -14.76 -22.74
N THR A 217 3.71 -15.24 -23.72
CA THR A 217 4.19 -15.44 -25.11
C THR A 217 3.58 -14.47 -26.12
N GLU A 218 2.53 -13.75 -25.73
CA GLU A 218 1.81 -12.79 -26.56
C GLU A 218 1.44 -11.57 -25.73
N ARG A 219 1.40 -10.40 -26.39
CA ARG A 219 1.03 -9.14 -25.77
C ARG A 219 -0.44 -9.15 -25.34
N LYS A 220 -0.68 -8.91 -24.05
CA LYS A 220 -2.00 -8.58 -23.51
C LYS A 220 -2.29 -7.08 -23.66
N ASN A 221 -3.52 -6.74 -24.03
CA ASN A 221 -3.94 -5.34 -24.22
C ASN A 221 -4.86 -4.84 -23.11
N ASP A 222 -5.59 -5.72 -22.45
CA ASP A 222 -6.47 -5.39 -21.33
C ASP A 222 -5.82 -5.82 -20.02
N LEU A 223 -5.40 -4.86 -19.19
CA LEU A 223 -4.71 -5.11 -17.93
C LEU A 223 -5.54 -4.68 -16.72
N ILE A 224 -5.39 -5.41 -15.62
CA ILE A 224 -5.91 -5.04 -14.30
C ILE A 224 -4.73 -4.61 -13.42
N LEU A 225 -4.80 -3.38 -12.90
CA LEU A 225 -3.86 -2.80 -11.94
C LEU A 225 -4.48 -2.82 -10.53
N GLY A 226 -3.94 -3.62 -9.62
CA GLY A 226 -4.26 -3.53 -8.20
C GLY A 226 -3.62 -2.30 -7.57
N THR A 227 -4.43 -1.59 -6.78
CA THR A 227 -4.01 -0.35 -6.13
C THR A 227 -4.13 -0.50 -4.61
N GLY A 228 -5.01 0.25 -3.96
CA GLY A 228 -5.37 0.15 -2.55
C GLY A 228 -6.75 0.77 -2.35
N SER A 229 -7.11 1.11 -1.11
CA SER A 229 -8.39 1.78 -0.84
C SER A 229 -8.48 3.15 -1.50
N GLN A 230 -9.69 3.61 -1.85
CA GLN A 230 -9.95 4.91 -2.50
C GLN A 230 -9.39 6.13 -1.75
N GLY A 231 -9.35 6.08 -0.41
CA GLY A 231 -8.78 7.15 0.42
C GLY A 231 -7.25 7.12 0.57
N GLY A 232 -6.58 6.14 -0.04
CA GLY A 232 -5.13 6.00 0.02
C GLY A 232 -4.40 6.69 -1.13
N THR A 233 -3.07 6.58 -1.13
CA THR A 233 -2.23 7.12 -2.20
C THR A 233 -2.30 6.29 -3.49
N TYR A 234 -2.35 4.96 -3.39
CA TYR A 234 -2.30 4.06 -4.56
C TYR A 234 -3.48 4.24 -5.52
N TYR A 235 -4.71 4.38 -5.01
CA TYR A 235 -5.90 4.39 -5.86
C TYR A 235 -5.94 5.59 -6.83
N PRO A 236 -5.86 6.86 -6.38
CA PRO A 236 -5.84 8.01 -7.28
C PRO A 236 -4.59 8.03 -8.17
N LEU A 237 -3.40 7.74 -7.61
CA LEU A 237 -2.15 7.70 -8.37
C LEU A 237 -2.19 6.64 -9.49
N GLY A 238 -2.62 5.42 -9.15
CA GLY A 238 -2.76 4.30 -10.08
C GLY A 238 -3.82 4.56 -11.15
N GLY A 239 -4.90 5.26 -10.83
CA GLY A 239 -5.89 5.71 -11.81
C GLY A 239 -5.31 6.69 -12.83
N GLU A 240 -4.47 7.64 -12.39
CA GLU A 240 -3.76 8.55 -13.29
C GLU A 240 -2.69 7.82 -14.12
N ILE A 241 -1.92 6.90 -13.53
CA ILE A 241 -0.97 6.04 -14.26
C ILE A 241 -1.69 5.26 -15.36
N ALA A 242 -2.79 4.57 -15.03
CA ALA A 242 -3.59 3.82 -15.99
C ALA A 242 -4.11 4.73 -17.12
N THR A 243 -4.58 5.93 -16.80
CA THR A 243 -5.04 6.92 -17.79
C THR A 243 -3.92 7.34 -18.74
N ILE A 244 -2.71 7.58 -18.21
CA ILE A 244 -1.53 7.97 -19.00
C ILE A 244 -1.09 6.83 -19.92
N TRP A 245 -1.06 5.59 -19.42
CA TRP A 245 -0.76 4.41 -20.24
C TRP A 245 -1.78 4.19 -21.34
N ASN A 246 -3.08 4.29 -21.04
CA ASN A 246 -4.16 4.16 -22.03
C ASN A 246 -4.08 5.21 -23.14
N LYS A 247 -3.48 6.36 -22.84
CA LYS A 247 -3.27 7.45 -23.79
C LYS A 247 -2.01 7.26 -24.63
N ASN A 248 -0.92 6.81 -24.02
CA ASN A 248 0.43 6.88 -24.61
C ASN A 248 0.96 5.52 -25.12
N ILE A 249 0.40 4.40 -24.68
CA ILE A 249 0.79 3.06 -25.13
C ILE A 249 -0.29 2.55 -26.10
N GLU A 250 0.10 2.33 -27.36
CA GLU A 250 -0.86 1.98 -28.42
C GLU A 250 -1.56 0.65 -28.12
N GLY A 251 -2.89 0.68 -28.17
CA GLY A 251 -3.75 -0.49 -28.00
C GLY A 251 -3.91 -0.98 -26.56
N LEU A 252 -3.28 -0.33 -25.57
CA LEU A 252 -3.36 -0.71 -24.17
C LEU A 252 -4.62 -0.12 -23.50
N ASN A 253 -5.23 -0.91 -22.62
CA ASN A 253 -6.35 -0.56 -21.78
C ASN A 253 -6.13 -1.13 -20.37
N VAL A 254 -5.80 -0.27 -19.43
CA VAL A 254 -5.55 -0.59 -18.02
C VAL A 254 -6.71 -0.08 -17.20
N THR A 255 -7.26 -0.97 -16.36
CA THR A 255 -8.27 -0.64 -15.36
C THR A 255 -7.65 -0.76 -13.98
N ASN A 256 -7.65 0.32 -13.20
CA ASN A 256 -7.24 0.28 -11.80
C ASN A 256 -8.38 -0.29 -10.93
N THR A 257 -8.02 -1.11 -9.95
CA THR A 257 -8.96 -1.78 -9.05
C THR A 257 -8.60 -1.46 -7.60
N GLU A 258 -9.62 -1.12 -6.82
CA GLU A 258 -9.50 -0.96 -5.37
C GLU A 258 -9.30 -2.33 -4.72
N THR A 259 -8.35 -2.40 -3.79
CA THR A 259 -7.95 -3.63 -3.08
C THR A 259 -7.50 -3.29 -1.66
N GLY A 260 -7.18 -4.31 -0.86
CA GLY A 260 -6.44 -4.20 0.40
C GLY A 260 -4.96 -3.83 0.25
N ALA A 261 -4.48 -3.48 -0.95
CA ALA A 261 -3.11 -3.11 -1.27
C ALA A 261 -2.11 -4.28 -1.36
N SER A 262 -0.89 -4.12 -0.84
CA SER A 262 0.30 -4.90 -1.18
C SER A 262 0.10 -6.42 -1.19
N ILE A 263 -0.30 -7.01 -0.07
CA ILE A 263 -0.38 -8.48 0.06
C ILE A 263 -1.51 -9.04 -0.82
N GLU A 264 -2.67 -8.37 -0.87
CA GLU A 264 -3.77 -8.76 -1.76
C GLU A 264 -3.39 -8.65 -3.25
N ASN A 265 -2.68 -7.58 -3.64
CA ASN A 265 -2.24 -7.38 -5.03
C ASN A 265 -1.27 -8.48 -5.46
N LEU A 266 -0.28 -8.80 -4.62
CA LEU A 266 0.69 -9.86 -4.86
C LEU A 266 0.03 -11.25 -4.90
N ALA A 267 -0.88 -11.54 -3.98
CA ALA A 267 -1.66 -12.78 -4.00
C ALA A 267 -2.54 -12.88 -5.26
N SER A 268 -3.12 -11.77 -5.71
CA SER A 268 -3.93 -11.72 -6.93
C SER A 268 -3.10 -11.90 -8.21
N ILE A 269 -1.85 -11.42 -8.21
CA ILE A 269 -0.87 -11.72 -9.27
C ILE A 269 -0.54 -13.21 -9.30
N ARG A 270 -0.20 -13.80 -8.14
CA ARG A 270 0.04 -15.25 -8.02
C ARG A 270 -1.09 -16.08 -8.61
N ASP A 271 -2.32 -15.70 -8.29
CA ASP A 271 -3.51 -16.44 -8.68
C ASP A 271 -3.97 -16.11 -10.12
N GLY A 272 -3.28 -15.22 -10.84
CA GLY A 272 -3.57 -14.86 -12.23
C GLY A 272 -4.79 -13.97 -12.41
N ASN A 273 -5.30 -13.36 -11.33
CA ASN A 273 -6.45 -12.46 -11.35
C ASN A 273 -6.06 -10.99 -11.61
N MET A 274 -4.76 -10.70 -11.57
CA MET A 274 -4.22 -9.36 -11.68
C MET A 274 -2.93 -9.36 -12.51
N ASP A 275 -2.77 -8.32 -13.33
CA ASP A 275 -1.64 -8.19 -14.26
C ASP A 275 -0.54 -7.29 -13.70
N LEU A 276 -0.94 -6.27 -12.93
CA LEU A 276 -0.06 -5.29 -12.30
C LEU A 276 -0.49 -5.04 -10.86
N GLY A 277 0.46 -4.81 -9.97
CA GLY A 277 0.19 -4.50 -8.56
C GLY A 277 1.08 -3.41 -8.03
N MET A 278 0.49 -2.43 -7.35
CA MET A 278 1.25 -1.54 -6.46
C MET A 278 1.49 -2.25 -5.14
N THR A 279 2.71 -2.20 -4.64
CA THR A 279 3.08 -2.85 -3.38
C THR A 279 4.24 -2.13 -2.73
N VAL A 280 4.36 -2.25 -1.41
CA VAL A 280 5.60 -1.93 -0.71
C VAL A 280 6.66 -2.96 -1.09
N HIS A 281 7.91 -2.55 -1.19
CA HIS A 281 9.01 -3.46 -1.55
C HIS A 281 9.25 -4.58 -0.52
N VAL A 282 8.99 -4.36 0.78
CA VAL A 282 9.12 -5.37 1.84
C VAL A 282 8.20 -6.59 1.60
N PRO A 283 6.87 -6.44 1.47
CA PRO A 283 5.99 -7.58 1.16
C PRO A 283 6.24 -8.14 -0.24
N ALA A 284 6.76 -7.36 -1.19
CA ALA A 284 7.17 -7.89 -2.49
C ALA A 284 8.35 -8.87 -2.36
N LEU A 285 9.31 -8.57 -1.48
CA LEU A 285 10.44 -9.45 -1.18
C LEU A 285 9.98 -10.73 -0.48
N ASP A 286 9.15 -10.58 0.55
CA ASP A 286 8.56 -11.72 1.24
C ASP A 286 7.79 -12.63 0.25
N ALA A 287 7.05 -12.02 -0.68
CA ALA A 287 6.28 -12.74 -1.68
C ALA A 287 7.15 -13.59 -2.62
N VAL A 288 8.22 -13.02 -3.18
CA VAL A 288 9.08 -13.74 -4.14
C VAL A 288 10.03 -14.74 -3.49
N HIS A 289 10.24 -14.63 -2.17
CA HIS A 289 11.06 -15.58 -1.42
C HIS A 289 10.25 -16.60 -0.59
N GLY A 290 8.92 -16.45 -0.54
CA GLY A 290 8.06 -17.30 0.26
C GLY A 290 8.34 -17.13 1.76
N GLU A 291 8.39 -15.89 2.22
CA GLU A 291 8.59 -15.48 3.61
C GLU A 291 7.36 -14.70 4.11
N GLY A 292 7.34 -14.34 5.40
CA GLY A 292 6.25 -13.55 5.99
C GLY A 292 4.85 -14.12 5.72
N ASP A 293 3.95 -13.28 5.24
CA ASP A 293 2.57 -13.65 4.85
C ASP A 293 2.50 -14.63 3.66
N PHE A 294 3.63 -14.86 2.97
CA PHE A 294 3.75 -15.75 1.81
C PHE A 294 4.50 -17.05 2.10
N ALA A 295 4.79 -17.37 3.37
CA ALA A 295 5.52 -18.59 3.77
C ALA A 295 4.97 -19.91 3.21
N GLU A 296 3.65 -19.99 3.01
CA GLU A 296 2.99 -21.16 2.41
C GLU A 296 2.55 -20.93 0.96
N ASN A 297 2.68 -19.70 0.44
CA ASN A 297 2.06 -19.29 -0.82
C ASN A 297 2.93 -18.28 -1.60
N GLU A 298 4.19 -18.64 -1.82
CA GLU A 298 5.19 -17.91 -2.63
C GLU A 298 4.61 -17.41 -3.97
N VAL A 299 5.03 -16.21 -4.37
CA VAL A 299 4.63 -15.55 -5.61
C VAL A 299 5.78 -15.61 -6.61
N THR A 300 5.78 -16.65 -7.44
CA THR A 300 6.86 -16.92 -8.41
C THR A 300 6.71 -16.22 -9.74
N ASN A 301 5.58 -15.54 -9.97
CA ASN A 301 5.23 -14.89 -11.22
C ASN A 301 5.05 -13.36 -11.08
N ALA A 302 5.69 -12.74 -10.10
CA ALA A 302 5.77 -11.28 -9.95
C ALA A 302 7.18 -10.79 -10.29
N ALA A 303 7.27 -9.69 -11.05
CA ALA A 303 8.55 -9.06 -11.40
C ALA A 303 8.48 -7.54 -11.26
N PHE A 304 9.54 -6.94 -10.74
CA PHE A 304 9.68 -5.49 -10.59
C PHE A 304 9.64 -4.78 -11.95
N ILE A 305 8.83 -3.72 -12.04
CA ILE A 305 8.76 -2.82 -13.19
C ILE A 305 9.44 -1.49 -12.87
N GLY A 306 9.20 -0.90 -11.70
CA GLY A 306 9.75 0.41 -11.36
C GLY A 306 9.34 0.91 -9.98
N HIS A 307 10.16 1.81 -9.44
CA HIS A 307 9.83 2.60 -8.26
C HIS A 307 8.66 3.56 -8.54
N ILE A 308 7.79 3.76 -7.55
CA ILE A 308 6.68 4.71 -7.63
C ILE A 308 6.99 5.93 -6.75
N TYR A 309 7.11 5.75 -5.43
CA TYR A 309 7.40 6.82 -4.47
C TYR A 309 7.89 6.26 -3.11
N PRO A 310 8.60 7.05 -2.28
CA PRO A 310 8.86 6.71 -0.88
C PRO A 310 7.56 6.70 -0.09
N GLU A 311 7.26 5.60 0.58
CA GLU A 311 6.06 5.42 1.37
C GLU A 311 6.38 5.54 2.85
N VAL A 312 5.65 6.41 3.55
CA VAL A 312 6.04 6.88 4.88
C VAL A 312 4.94 6.54 5.88
N VAL A 313 5.34 6.01 7.03
CA VAL A 313 4.43 5.77 8.15
C VAL A 313 3.98 7.10 8.74
N GLN A 314 2.67 7.28 8.80
CA GLN A 314 1.99 8.45 9.30
C GLN A 314 0.96 8.02 10.33
N ILE A 315 1.09 8.54 11.55
CA ILE A 315 0.21 8.21 12.67
C ILE A 315 -0.53 9.48 13.04
N VAL A 316 -1.86 9.44 12.96
CA VAL A 316 -2.70 10.61 13.23
C VAL A 316 -3.70 10.34 14.34
N THR A 317 -3.95 11.35 15.14
CA THR A 317 -4.99 11.40 16.17
C THR A 317 -5.62 12.80 16.15
N ARG A 318 -6.54 13.07 17.07
CA ARG A 318 -7.11 14.41 17.30
C ARG A 318 -6.57 14.99 18.60
N GLU A 319 -6.45 16.32 18.69
CA GLU A 319 -5.98 17.00 19.92
C GLU A 319 -6.83 16.66 21.16
N ASN A 320 -8.11 16.31 20.96
CA ASN A 320 -9.04 16.03 22.05
C ASN A 320 -8.94 14.61 22.64
N THR A 321 -8.10 13.74 22.10
CA THR A 321 -7.86 12.38 22.63
C THR A 321 -6.88 12.38 23.81
N ASP A 322 -6.17 13.50 24.03
CA ASP A 322 -5.02 13.61 24.94
C ASP A 322 -3.84 12.64 24.60
N ILE A 323 -3.89 11.93 23.46
CA ILE A 323 -2.82 11.02 23.01
C ILE A 323 -1.73 11.85 22.33
N THR A 324 -0.50 11.76 22.85
CA THR A 324 0.65 12.52 22.36
C THR A 324 1.79 11.66 21.87
N SER A 325 1.82 10.39 22.30
CA SER A 325 2.76 9.36 21.93
C SER A 325 2.05 8.01 21.94
N LEU A 326 2.63 6.98 21.30
CA LEU A 326 2.09 5.63 21.40
C LEU A 326 2.27 5.02 22.80
N ASP A 327 3.20 5.54 23.62
CA ASP A 327 3.31 5.17 25.04
C ASP A 327 2.05 5.53 25.85
N ASP A 328 1.22 6.46 25.37
CA ASP A 328 -0.03 6.86 26.03
C ASP A 328 -1.16 5.82 25.83
N LEU A 329 -0.91 4.73 25.07
CA LEU A 329 -1.90 3.69 24.76
C LEU A 329 -1.92 2.52 25.76
N GLU A 330 -0.98 2.46 26.71
CA GLU A 330 -0.93 1.47 27.81
C GLU A 330 -1.94 1.72 28.95
#